data_AF-A0A937PJK7-F1
#
_entry.id   AF-A0A937PJK7-F1
#
_cell.length_a   1.000
_cell.length_b   1.000
_cell.length_c   1.000
_cell.angle_alpha   90.00
_cell.angle_beta   90.00
_cell.angle_gamma   90.00
#
_symmetry.space_group_name_H-M   'P 1'
#
loop_
_entity.id
_entity.type
_entity.pdbx_description
1 polymer ?
#
loop_
_entity_poly.entity_id
_entity_poly.type
_entity_poly.pdbx_seq_one_letter_code
_entity_poly.pdbx_strand_id
1 'polypeptide(L)'
;MREHRQSWRDIFRGFRVALDARKMILGMFGIYLTAVVLLGIVKLASCYWPGVIPRLEQTIQSPTLYAQETATLWANRFATAMAHPFRGPSAGPGYLELLFLFGTGVVLLAIWSLVGGAITRLAAVDFAKDERLSLAEGFSFAGRKFGSFFWSPLVPLIFVAIFLCCNAVLGLVGRIPGIGPLVVGLCFWLAALSSFLVVLILIGECFGFLFMWPTVAMEGTDAFDAISRSFAYLFSRPWKTIWCWLVAVVYGTVCTAFVVGFTFGLLKITQWSVALGMAGEARPILSSLWTWGIGADAGWPEAVAMILMRVVFIMAWGLLLGFVVSFDFSAMTIIYAVLRRDVDGTDMAEVFLPEPQEPAAAPEPEQAVPEAPSEPAPDADKDTAPEQET
;
A
#
# COMPACT_ATOMS: atom_id res chain seq x y z
N MET A 1 -25.49 -9.20 -16.08
CA MET A 1 -24.02 -9.09 -16.19
C MET A 1 -23.70 -8.22 -17.40
N ARG A 2 -22.95 -7.13 -17.23
CA ARG A 2 -22.53 -6.29 -18.38
C ARG A 2 -21.35 -6.95 -19.06
N GLU A 3 -21.38 -7.10 -20.39
CA GLU A 3 -20.22 -7.62 -21.14
C GLU A 3 -18.97 -6.76 -20.86
N HIS A 4 -17.94 -7.39 -20.28
CA HIS A 4 -16.60 -6.82 -20.31
C HIS A 4 -16.18 -6.70 -21.77
N ARG A 5 -15.63 -5.56 -22.18
CA ARG A 5 -15.13 -5.44 -23.56
C ARG A 5 -13.80 -6.19 -23.75
N GLN A 6 -13.35 -6.93 -22.73
CA GLN A 6 -12.23 -7.88 -22.74
C GLN A 6 -10.97 -7.31 -23.42
N SER A 7 -10.76 -6.01 -23.25
CA SER A 7 -9.78 -5.23 -24.01
C SER A 7 -9.18 -4.13 -23.14
N TRP A 8 -8.02 -3.62 -23.54
CA TRP A 8 -7.32 -2.52 -22.86
C TRP A 8 -8.19 -1.26 -22.67
N ARG A 9 -9.26 -1.10 -23.47
CA ARG A 9 -10.25 -0.03 -23.34
C ARG A 9 -10.99 -0.03 -22.00
N ASP A 10 -10.98 -1.13 -21.26
CA ASP A 10 -11.59 -1.20 -19.94
C ASP A 10 -10.88 -0.31 -18.90
N ILE A 11 -9.67 0.21 -19.20
CA ILE A 11 -8.99 1.26 -18.41
C ILE A 11 -9.88 2.51 -18.24
N PHE A 12 -10.69 2.87 -19.25
CA PHE A 12 -11.60 4.02 -19.15
C PHE A 12 -12.71 3.81 -18.11
N ARG A 13 -13.00 2.56 -17.71
CA ARG A 13 -13.90 2.28 -16.58
C ARG A 13 -13.27 2.72 -15.25
N GLY A 14 -11.95 2.84 -15.20
CA GLY A 14 -11.18 3.25 -14.03
C GLY A 14 -11.68 4.56 -13.41
N PHE A 15 -12.14 5.53 -14.20
CA PHE A 15 -12.72 6.76 -13.64
C PHE A 15 -13.98 6.53 -12.82
N ARG A 16 -14.90 5.70 -13.32
CA ARG A 16 -16.15 5.37 -12.61
C ARG A 16 -15.87 4.55 -11.36
N VAL A 17 -14.94 3.60 -11.46
CA VAL A 17 -14.49 2.78 -10.34
C VAL A 17 -13.80 3.68 -9.30
N ALA A 18 -13.00 4.66 -9.72
CA ALA A 18 -12.30 5.58 -8.85
C ALA A 18 -13.21 6.59 -8.14
N LEU A 19 -14.30 7.03 -8.79
CA LEU A 19 -15.34 7.92 -8.25
C LEU A 19 -16.29 7.22 -7.26
N ASP A 20 -15.78 6.27 -6.48
CA ASP A 20 -16.49 5.71 -5.34
C ASP A 20 -16.07 6.47 -4.07
N ALA A 21 -17.06 7.07 -3.40
CA ALA A 21 -16.84 7.83 -2.17
C ALA A 21 -16.07 7.03 -1.11
N ARG A 22 -16.27 5.71 -1.01
CA ARG A 22 -15.57 4.85 -0.05
C ARG A 22 -14.08 4.80 -0.32
N LYS A 23 -13.69 4.63 -1.58
CA LYS A 23 -12.27 4.58 -1.99
C LYS A 23 -11.61 5.94 -1.85
N MET A 24 -12.33 7.02 -2.18
CA MET A 24 -11.86 8.39 -1.96
C MET A 24 -11.65 8.71 -0.48
N ILE A 25 -12.57 8.30 0.40
CA ILE A 25 -12.43 8.49 1.86
C ILE A 25 -11.24 7.68 2.39
N LEU A 26 -11.05 6.44 1.93
CA LEU A 26 -9.86 5.63 2.28
C LEU A 26 -8.56 6.31 1.83
N GLY A 27 -8.53 6.81 0.59
CA GLY A 27 -7.38 7.54 0.07
C GLY A 27 -7.08 8.79 0.89
N MET A 28 -8.10 9.59 1.21
CA MET A 28 -7.97 10.76 2.08
C MET A 28 -7.44 10.38 3.46
N PHE A 29 -7.99 9.33 4.08
CA PHE A 29 -7.54 8.82 5.37
C PHE A 29 -6.06 8.38 5.32
N GLY A 30 -5.66 7.63 4.27
CA GLY A 30 -4.28 7.20 4.08
C GLY A 30 -3.29 8.37 3.94
N ILE A 31 -3.69 9.42 3.21
CA ILE A 31 -2.88 10.63 3.04
C ILE A 31 -2.74 11.39 4.35
N TYR A 32 -3.83 11.58 5.10
CA TYR A 32 -3.77 12.27 6.39
C TYR A 32 -2.97 11.48 7.43
N LEU A 33 -3.15 10.16 7.48
CA LEU A 33 -2.36 9.30 8.34
C LEU A 33 -0.88 9.37 7.97
N THR A 34 -0.55 9.33 6.67
CA THR A 34 0.81 9.53 6.17
C THR A 34 1.38 10.88 6.60
N ALA A 35 0.62 11.97 6.45
CA ALA A 35 1.06 13.30 6.84
C ALA A 35 1.34 13.40 8.34
N VAL A 36 0.45 12.89 9.19
CA VAL A 36 0.61 12.88 10.66
C VAL A 36 1.84 12.07 11.07
N VAL A 37 2.02 10.88 10.49
CA VAL A 37 3.16 10.01 10.79
C VAL A 37 4.46 10.64 10.34
N LEU A 38 4.51 11.23 9.14
CA LEU A 38 5.69 11.95 8.65
C LEU A 38 6.04 13.14 9.55
N LEU A 39 5.06 13.94 9.98
CA LEU A 39 5.29 15.03 10.93
C LEU A 39 5.86 14.52 12.26
N GLY A 40 5.36 13.38 12.76
CA GLY A 40 5.89 12.71 13.95
C GLY A 40 7.34 12.24 13.79
N ILE A 41 7.64 11.55 12.68
CA ILE A 41 8.99 11.06 12.35
C ILE A 41 9.97 12.23 12.21
N VAL A 42 9.58 13.29 11.49
CA VAL A 42 10.42 14.47 11.28
C VAL A 42 10.66 15.21 12.59
N LYS A 43 9.63 15.35 13.45
CA LYS A 43 9.79 15.94 14.79
C LYS A 43 10.74 15.11 15.65
N LEU A 44 10.56 13.79 15.68
CA LEU A 44 11.44 12.89 16.43
C LEU A 44 12.89 13.01 15.93
N ALA A 45 13.10 12.91 14.62
CA ALA A 45 14.42 13.02 14.01
C ALA A 45 15.06 14.39 14.23
N SER A 46 14.30 15.48 14.29
CA SER A 46 14.84 16.81 14.62
C SER A 46 15.37 16.90 16.06
N CYS A 47 14.83 16.10 17.00
CA CYS A 47 15.31 16.04 18.37
C CYS A 47 16.61 15.23 18.51
N TYR A 48 16.74 14.14 17.75
CA TYR A 48 17.89 13.23 17.85
C TYR A 48 19.02 13.52 16.84
N TRP A 49 18.71 14.21 15.74
CA TRP A 49 19.65 14.47 14.64
C TRP A 49 19.54 15.90 14.09
N PRO A 50 19.94 16.92 14.89
CA PRO A 50 19.76 18.33 14.53
C PRO A 50 20.51 18.78 13.27
N GLY A 51 21.47 17.99 12.77
CA GLY A 51 22.18 18.25 11.51
C GLY A 51 21.55 17.68 10.23
N VAL A 52 20.49 16.85 10.33
CA VAL A 52 19.84 16.17 9.19
C VAL A 52 18.55 16.87 8.76
N ILE A 53 17.91 17.65 9.64
CA ILE A 53 16.65 18.30 9.33
C ILE A 53 16.76 19.79 9.68
N PRO A 54 16.45 20.72 8.74
CA PRO A 54 16.32 22.13 9.10
C PRO A 54 15.23 22.31 10.17
N ARG A 55 15.34 23.34 11.03
CA ARG A 55 14.39 23.57 12.13
C ARG A 55 12.95 23.67 11.58
N LEU A 56 12.12 22.68 11.90
CA LEU A 56 10.67 22.61 11.67
C LEU A 56 9.93 23.90 12.08
N GLU A 57 10.51 24.65 13.01
CA GLU A 57 10.04 25.95 13.50
C GLU A 57 9.81 26.98 12.37
N GLN A 58 10.59 26.93 11.28
CA GLN A 58 10.41 27.81 10.12
C GLN A 58 9.30 27.33 9.16
N THR A 59 9.02 26.03 9.10
CA THR A 59 7.96 25.43 8.25
C THR A 59 6.58 25.91 8.65
N ILE A 60 6.37 26.15 9.95
CA ILE A 60 5.09 26.60 10.51
C ILE A 60 4.76 28.03 10.03
N GLN A 61 5.77 28.86 9.78
CA GLN A 61 5.59 30.29 9.47
C GLN A 61 5.39 30.59 7.97
N SER A 62 5.85 29.74 7.05
CA SER A 62 5.71 29.98 5.59
C SER A 62 5.61 28.69 4.74
N PRO A 63 4.56 27.87 4.90
CA PRO A 63 4.54 26.51 4.37
C PRO A 63 4.39 26.35 2.85
N THR A 64 4.01 27.37 2.07
CA THR A 64 3.96 27.23 0.59
C THR A 64 5.36 27.30 -0.04
N LEU A 65 6.16 28.30 0.34
CA LEU A 65 7.58 28.39 -0.01
C LEU A 65 8.35 27.21 0.60
N TYR A 66 8.10 26.89 1.87
CA TYR A 66 8.78 25.79 2.54
C TYR A 66 8.35 24.41 2.03
N ALA A 67 7.11 24.18 1.58
CA ALA A 67 6.70 22.90 0.98
C ALA A 67 7.41 22.64 -0.35
N GLN A 68 7.57 23.68 -1.17
CA GLN A 68 8.30 23.56 -2.43
C GLN A 68 9.79 23.34 -2.17
N GLU A 69 10.39 24.13 -1.26
CA GLU A 69 11.79 23.97 -0.86
C GLU A 69 12.05 22.61 -0.19
N THR A 70 11.17 22.15 0.71
CA THR A 70 11.28 20.83 1.36
C THR A 70 11.15 19.69 0.38
N ALA A 71 10.22 19.73 -0.57
CA ALA A 71 10.11 18.67 -1.58
C ALA A 71 11.41 18.54 -2.39
N THR A 72 11.99 19.67 -2.85
CA THR A 72 13.30 19.66 -3.52
C THR A 72 14.44 19.23 -2.60
N LEU A 73 14.44 19.64 -1.33
CA LEU A 73 15.45 19.24 -0.35
C LEU A 73 15.39 17.74 -0.07
N TRP A 74 14.20 17.17 0.12
CA TRP A 74 13.99 15.74 0.32
C TRP A 74 14.34 14.96 -0.94
N ALA A 75 13.98 15.44 -2.13
CA ALA A 75 14.39 14.82 -3.39
C ALA A 75 15.92 14.83 -3.55
N ASN A 76 16.57 15.95 -3.25
CA ASN A 76 18.03 16.06 -3.30
C ASN A 76 18.71 15.17 -2.25
N ARG A 77 18.18 15.10 -1.03
CA ARG A 77 18.67 14.20 0.03
C ARG A 77 18.48 12.74 -0.36
N PHE A 78 17.33 12.37 -0.90
CA PHE A 78 17.08 11.03 -1.42
C PHE A 78 18.07 10.68 -2.53
N ALA A 79 18.26 11.55 -3.53
CA ALA A 79 19.23 11.34 -4.59
C ALA A 79 20.67 11.24 -4.06
N THR A 80 21.02 12.05 -3.06
CA THR A 80 22.34 12.04 -2.41
C THR A 80 22.57 10.76 -1.62
N ALA A 81 21.55 10.29 -0.87
CA ALA A 81 21.60 9.05 -0.11
C ALA A 81 21.67 7.83 -1.03
N MET A 82 20.87 7.79 -2.10
CA MET A 82 20.90 6.74 -3.11
C MET A 82 22.23 6.69 -3.88
N ALA A 83 22.90 7.84 -4.06
CA ALA A 83 24.22 7.91 -4.65
C ALA A 83 25.35 7.52 -3.67
N HIS A 84 25.08 7.41 -2.37
CA HIS A 84 26.09 7.20 -1.33
C HIS A 84 26.85 5.88 -1.45
N PRO A 85 26.20 4.72 -1.72
CA PRO A 85 26.90 3.45 -1.91
C PRO A 85 27.95 3.48 -3.04
N PHE A 86 27.77 4.35 -4.04
CA PHE A 86 28.67 4.50 -5.18
C PHE A 86 29.86 5.43 -4.93
N ARG A 87 29.83 6.21 -3.84
CA ARG A 87 30.90 7.19 -3.49
C ARG A 87 31.97 6.62 -2.55
N GLY A 88 31.79 5.37 -2.09
CA GLY A 88 32.73 4.66 -1.22
C GLY A 88 32.56 4.96 0.28
N PRO A 89 33.25 4.21 1.16
CA PRO A 89 33.04 4.26 2.62
C PRO A 89 33.38 5.60 3.29
N SER A 90 34.20 6.43 2.63
CA SER A 90 34.66 7.72 3.15
C SER A 90 33.67 8.88 2.93
N ALA A 91 32.51 8.64 2.32
CA ALA A 91 31.58 9.68 1.87
C ALA A 91 30.69 10.32 2.96
N GLY A 92 31.10 10.32 4.24
CA GLY A 92 30.35 10.98 5.33
C GLY A 92 29.09 10.21 5.81
N PRO A 93 28.15 10.87 6.53
CA PRO A 93 27.06 10.22 7.29
C PRO A 93 25.91 9.61 6.45
N GLY A 94 26.06 9.47 5.13
CA GLY A 94 24.95 9.13 4.23
C GLY A 94 24.34 7.74 4.43
N TYR A 95 25.02 6.78 5.07
CA TYR A 95 24.42 5.49 5.44
C TYR A 95 23.31 5.66 6.50
N LEU A 96 23.46 6.61 7.43
CA LEU A 96 22.43 6.88 8.46
C LEU A 96 21.22 7.57 7.84
N GLU A 97 21.44 8.46 6.87
CA GLU A 97 20.36 9.07 6.09
C GLU A 97 19.62 8.01 5.25
N LEU A 98 20.35 7.07 4.65
CA LEU A 98 19.75 5.96 3.89
C LEU A 98 18.92 5.03 4.80
N LEU A 99 19.43 4.69 5.99
CA LEU A 99 18.69 3.91 6.99
C LEU A 99 17.43 4.65 7.47
N PHE A 100 17.52 5.97 7.69
CA PHE A 100 16.38 6.80 8.06
C PHE A 100 15.31 6.85 6.95
N LEU A 101 15.72 7.07 5.70
CA LEU A 101 14.82 7.08 4.54
C LEU A 101 14.17 5.71 4.32
N PHE A 102 14.96 4.64 4.42
CA PHE A 102 14.47 3.27 4.33
C PHE A 102 13.47 2.96 5.45
N GLY A 103 13.80 3.27 6.70
CA GLY A 103 12.90 3.08 7.84
C GLY A 103 11.60 3.87 7.70
N THR A 104 11.68 5.11 7.21
CA THR A 104 10.50 5.92 6.87
C THR A 104 9.67 5.23 5.79
N GLY A 105 10.32 4.77 4.72
CA GLY A 105 9.68 4.02 3.63
C GLY A 105 8.95 2.76 4.12
N VAL A 106 9.55 1.99 5.03
CA VAL A 106 8.94 0.81 5.65
C VAL A 106 7.68 1.16 6.46
N VAL A 107 7.72 2.26 7.23
CA VAL A 107 6.54 2.74 7.98
C VAL A 107 5.43 3.17 7.03
N LEU A 108 5.76 3.92 5.97
CA LEU A 108 4.78 4.31 4.96
C LEU A 108 4.21 3.09 4.23
N LEU A 109 5.06 2.14 3.88
CA LEU A 109 4.64 0.88 3.27
C LEU A 109 3.66 0.13 4.18
N ALA A 110 3.86 0.09 5.50
CA ALA A 110 2.89 -0.52 6.42
C ALA A 110 1.52 0.16 6.35
N ILE A 111 1.48 1.49 6.33
CA ILE A 111 0.23 2.26 6.18
C ILE A 111 -0.47 1.89 4.86
N TRP A 112 0.28 1.90 3.76
CA TRP A 112 -0.27 1.65 2.41
C TRP A 112 -0.54 0.18 2.12
N SER A 113 0.08 -0.76 2.86
CA SER A 113 -0.28 -2.18 2.82
C SER A 113 -1.69 -2.39 3.34
N LEU A 114 -2.10 -1.64 4.37
CA LEU A 114 -3.46 -1.71 4.90
C LEU A 114 -4.44 -0.86 4.09
N VAL A 115 -4.15 0.44 3.91
CA VAL A 115 -5.06 1.38 3.24
C VAL A 115 -5.13 1.12 1.74
N GLY A 116 -3.97 1.00 1.08
CA GLY A 116 -3.89 0.67 -0.35
C GLY A 116 -4.41 -0.74 -0.63
N GLY A 117 -4.13 -1.71 0.26
CA GLY A 117 -4.70 -3.06 0.18
C GLY A 117 -6.23 -3.04 0.20
N ALA A 118 -6.83 -2.24 1.09
CA ALA A 118 -8.28 -2.07 1.14
C ALA A 118 -8.81 -1.43 -0.15
N ILE A 119 -8.24 -0.31 -0.60
CA ILE A 119 -8.66 0.39 -1.83
C ILE A 119 -8.59 -0.56 -3.04
N THR A 120 -7.48 -1.27 -3.20
CA THR A 120 -7.27 -2.24 -4.28
C THR A 120 -8.32 -3.35 -4.21
N ARG A 121 -8.65 -3.85 -3.02
CA ARG A 121 -9.70 -4.86 -2.84
C ARG A 121 -11.09 -4.35 -3.23
N LEU A 122 -11.45 -3.13 -2.81
CA LEU A 122 -12.70 -2.51 -3.23
C LEU A 122 -12.74 -2.34 -4.76
N ALA A 123 -11.63 -1.93 -5.38
CA ALA A 123 -11.52 -1.78 -6.82
C ALA A 123 -11.60 -3.12 -7.57
N ALA A 124 -10.97 -4.17 -7.05
CA ALA A 124 -10.97 -5.51 -7.61
C ALA A 124 -12.38 -6.09 -7.72
N VAL A 125 -13.14 -6.06 -6.63
CA VAL A 125 -14.51 -6.62 -6.60
C VAL A 125 -15.50 -5.76 -7.38
N ASP A 126 -15.39 -4.43 -7.29
CA ASP A 126 -16.23 -3.51 -8.09
C ASP A 126 -15.97 -3.69 -9.60
N PHE A 127 -14.71 -3.87 -10.00
CA PHE A 127 -14.38 -4.12 -11.40
C PHE A 127 -14.81 -5.51 -11.87
N ALA A 128 -14.51 -6.56 -11.10
CA ALA A 128 -14.71 -7.95 -11.53
C ALA A 128 -16.17 -8.42 -11.42
N LYS A 129 -16.90 -7.97 -10.40
CA LYS A 129 -18.26 -8.44 -10.09
C LYS A 129 -19.36 -7.37 -10.24
N ASP A 130 -19.00 -6.10 -10.48
CA ASP A 130 -19.93 -4.95 -10.41
C ASP A 130 -20.60 -4.86 -9.01
N GLU A 131 -19.89 -5.36 -7.98
CA GLU A 131 -20.34 -5.43 -6.58
C GLU A 131 -19.57 -4.45 -5.70
N ARG A 132 -20.29 -3.89 -4.72
CA ARG A 132 -19.86 -2.74 -3.94
C ARG A 132 -19.56 -3.11 -2.49
N LEU A 133 -18.34 -3.59 -2.22
CA LEU A 133 -17.90 -3.90 -0.86
C LEU A 133 -17.93 -2.69 0.09
N SER A 134 -18.29 -2.94 1.34
CA SER A 134 -18.19 -1.98 2.44
C SER A 134 -16.73 -1.67 2.81
N LEU A 135 -16.52 -0.56 3.53
CA LEU A 135 -15.20 -0.20 4.05
C LEU A 135 -14.65 -1.26 5.02
N ALA A 136 -15.53 -1.84 5.84
CA ALA A 136 -15.17 -2.86 6.81
C ALA A 136 -14.67 -4.15 6.13
N GLU A 137 -15.32 -4.57 5.05
CA GLU A 137 -14.88 -5.74 4.27
C GLU A 137 -13.52 -5.49 3.61
N GLY A 138 -13.29 -4.28 3.08
CA GLY A 138 -12.00 -3.87 2.53
C GLY A 138 -10.86 -3.95 3.54
N PHE A 139 -11.05 -3.36 4.73
CA PHE A 139 -10.04 -3.42 5.80
C PHE A 139 -9.89 -4.82 6.39
N SER A 140 -10.97 -5.60 6.52
CA SER A 140 -10.90 -6.99 6.97
C SER A 140 -10.06 -7.84 6.04
N PHE A 141 -10.22 -7.68 4.72
CA PHE A 141 -9.38 -8.35 3.74
C PHE A 141 -7.92 -7.88 3.83
N ALA A 142 -7.69 -6.56 3.82
CA ALA A 142 -6.35 -5.98 3.89
C ALA A 142 -5.60 -6.37 5.17
N GLY A 143 -6.30 -6.45 6.31
CA GLY A 143 -5.73 -6.93 7.58
C GLY A 143 -5.37 -8.40 7.54
N ARG A 144 -6.26 -9.26 7.04
CA ARG A 144 -5.99 -10.72 6.87
C ARG A 144 -4.83 -10.99 5.92
N LYS A 145 -4.64 -10.15 4.89
CA LYS A 145 -3.57 -10.25 3.90
C LYS A 145 -2.46 -9.21 4.09
N PHE A 146 -2.35 -8.61 5.27
CA PHE A 146 -1.39 -7.54 5.53
C PHE A 146 0.04 -8.00 5.24
N GLY A 147 0.41 -9.20 5.69
CA GLY A 147 1.73 -9.77 5.44
C GLY A 147 2.04 -9.92 3.95
N SER A 148 1.05 -10.32 3.14
CA SER A 148 1.21 -10.41 1.68
C SER A 148 1.47 -9.04 1.06
N PHE A 149 0.65 -8.03 1.38
CA PHE A 149 0.85 -6.67 0.86
C PHE A 149 2.18 -6.04 1.31
N PHE A 150 2.56 -6.25 2.57
CA PHE A 150 3.74 -5.64 3.17
C PHE A 150 5.05 -6.30 2.71
N TRP A 151 5.10 -7.63 2.64
CA TRP A 151 6.33 -8.35 2.28
C TRP A 151 6.58 -8.44 0.78
N SER A 152 5.54 -8.34 -0.07
CA SER A 152 5.70 -8.41 -1.53
C SER A 152 6.79 -7.47 -2.06
N PRO A 153 6.82 -6.17 -1.70
CA PRO A 153 7.88 -5.28 -2.18
C PRO A 153 9.19 -5.35 -1.37
N LEU A 154 9.17 -5.92 -0.15
CA LEU A 154 10.38 -5.99 0.69
C LEU A 154 11.23 -7.23 0.39
N VAL A 155 10.61 -8.36 0.05
CA VAL A 155 11.31 -9.62 -0.22
C VAL A 155 12.32 -9.49 -1.38
N PRO A 156 12.00 -8.84 -2.52
CA PRO A 156 12.98 -8.60 -3.58
C PRO A 156 14.19 -7.78 -3.11
N LEU A 157 13.96 -6.79 -2.22
CA LEU A 157 15.05 -6.00 -1.64
C LEU A 157 15.94 -6.82 -0.70
N ILE A 158 15.41 -7.85 -0.04
CA ILE A 158 16.22 -8.79 0.75
C ILE A 158 17.16 -9.57 -0.18
N PHE A 159 16.67 -10.06 -1.33
CA PHE A 159 17.53 -10.73 -2.32
C PHE A 159 18.62 -9.80 -2.85
N VAL A 160 18.28 -8.54 -3.14
CA VAL A 160 19.28 -7.52 -3.52
C VAL A 160 20.34 -7.36 -2.43
N ALA A 161 19.94 -7.24 -1.16
CA ALA A 161 20.88 -7.11 -0.05
C ALA A 161 21.80 -8.33 0.09
N ILE A 162 21.27 -9.56 -0.09
CA ILE A 162 22.05 -10.80 -0.04
C ILE A 162 23.12 -10.80 -1.14
N PHE A 163 22.75 -10.50 -2.39
CA PHE A 163 23.68 -10.45 -3.52
C PHE A 163 24.77 -9.39 -3.34
N LEU A 164 24.40 -8.19 -2.89
CA LEU A 164 25.36 -7.13 -2.59
C LEU A 164 26.28 -7.52 -1.42
N CYS A 165 25.77 -8.24 -0.41
CA CYS A 165 26.57 -8.77 0.69
C CYS A 165 27.60 -9.79 0.19
N CYS A 166 27.22 -10.72 -0.69
CA CYS A 166 28.16 -11.67 -1.31
C CYS A 166 29.29 -10.93 -2.05
N ASN A 167 28.96 -9.89 -2.81
CA ASN A 167 29.94 -9.08 -3.52
C ASN A 167 30.87 -8.33 -2.54
N ALA A 168 30.31 -7.79 -1.45
CA ALA A 168 31.09 -7.14 -0.40
C ALA A 168 32.05 -8.11 0.31
N VAL A 169 31.61 -9.34 0.60
CA VAL A 169 32.45 -10.41 1.16
C VAL A 169 33.61 -10.74 0.22
N LEU A 170 33.37 -10.84 -1.09
CA LEU A 170 34.46 -11.03 -2.06
C LEU A 170 35.44 -9.84 -2.04
N GLY A 171 34.93 -8.61 -1.96
CA GLY A 171 35.76 -7.41 -1.80
C GLY A 171 36.60 -7.42 -0.51
N LEU A 172 36.07 -7.97 0.60
CA LEU A 172 36.81 -8.15 1.85
C LEU A 172 37.94 -9.18 1.71
N VAL A 173 37.70 -10.30 1.02
CA VAL A 173 38.73 -11.31 0.71
C VAL A 173 39.86 -10.69 -0.14
N GLY A 174 39.52 -9.74 -1.01
CA GLY A 174 40.49 -8.96 -1.78
C GLY A 174 41.52 -8.18 -0.94
N ARG A 175 41.24 -7.94 0.35
CA ARG A 175 42.17 -7.26 1.26
C ARG A 175 43.29 -8.15 1.80
N ILE A 176 43.25 -9.46 1.57
CA ILE A 176 44.29 -10.38 2.03
C ILE A 176 45.58 -10.12 1.21
N PRO A 177 46.71 -9.79 1.85
CA PRO A 177 47.97 -9.54 1.15
C PRO A 177 48.41 -10.75 0.32
N GLY A 178 48.89 -10.51 -0.90
CA GLY A 178 49.35 -11.54 -1.82
C GLY A 178 48.20 -12.25 -2.57
N ILE A 179 47.43 -13.09 -1.87
CA ILE A 179 46.43 -13.97 -2.52
C ILE A 179 45.08 -13.30 -2.79
N GLY A 180 44.73 -12.23 -2.08
CA GLY A 180 43.42 -11.57 -2.17
C GLY A 180 43.04 -11.11 -3.58
N PRO A 181 43.89 -10.34 -4.30
CA PRO A 181 43.60 -9.90 -5.66
C PRO A 181 43.40 -11.06 -6.65
N LEU A 182 44.13 -12.17 -6.47
CA LEU A 182 43.99 -13.36 -7.31
C LEU A 182 42.61 -14.00 -7.11
N VAL A 183 42.16 -14.15 -5.86
CA VAL A 183 40.83 -14.69 -5.55
C VAL A 183 39.72 -13.79 -6.09
N VAL A 184 39.85 -12.47 -5.96
CA VAL A 184 38.90 -11.52 -6.54
C VAL A 184 38.85 -11.65 -8.05
N GLY A 185 40.00 -11.69 -8.73
CA GLY A 185 40.06 -11.87 -10.19
C GLY A 185 39.41 -13.18 -10.65
N LEU A 186 39.68 -14.28 -9.96
CA LEU A 186 39.10 -15.59 -10.27
C LEU A 186 37.58 -15.64 -10.03
N CYS A 187 37.10 -15.05 -8.93
CA CYS A 187 35.68 -15.03 -8.58
C CYS A 187 34.92 -13.83 -9.14
N PHE A 188 35.55 -12.95 -9.93
CA PHE A 188 34.93 -11.71 -10.40
C PHE A 188 33.68 -11.97 -11.25
N TRP A 189 33.67 -13.06 -12.02
CA TRP A 189 32.51 -13.45 -12.81
C TRP A 189 31.28 -13.78 -11.94
N LEU A 190 31.47 -14.32 -10.72
CA LEU A 190 30.38 -14.53 -9.75
C LEU A 190 29.81 -13.20 -9.26
N ALA A 191 30.68 -12.22 -8.99
CA ALA A 191 30.24 -10.89 -8.59
C ALA A 191 29.52 -10.15 -9.74
N ALA A 192 30.00 -10.31 -10.98
CA ALA A 192 29.32 -9.80 -12.17
C ALA A 192 27.95 -10.45 -12.37
N LEU A 193 27.84 -11.78 -12.24
CA LEU A 193 26.57 -12.51 -12.29
C LEU A 193 25.61 -12.06 -11.19
N SER A 194 26.09 -11.93 -9.96
CA SER A 194 25.32 -11.42 -8.83
C SER A 194 24.79 -10.01 -9.10
N SER A 195 25.62 -9.13 -9.65
CA SER A 195 25.25 -7.75 -9.98
C SER A 195 24.23 -7.70 -11.12
N PHE A 196 24.37 -8.58 -12.11
CA PHE A 196 23.39 -8.75 -13.17
C PHE A 196 22.00 -9.14 -12.62
N LEU A 197 21.95 -10.09 -11.67
CA LEU A 197 20.71 -10.48 -11.00
C LEU A 197 20.12 -9.32 -10.19
N VAL A 198 20.94 -8.54 -9.47
CA VAL A 198 20.50 -7.34 -8.76
C VAL A 198 19.81 -6.36 -9.73
N VAL A 199 20.40 -6.09 -10.90
CA VAL A 199 19.81 -5.20 -11.90
C VAL A 199 18.47 -5.73 -12.39
N LEU A 200 18.35 -7.04 -12.69
CA LEU A 200 17.08 -7.64 -13.11
C LEU A 200 16.01 -7.53 -12.03
N ILE A 201 16.36 -7.81 -10.76
CA ILE A 201 15.43 -7.69 -9.64
C ILE A 201 14.99 -6.24 -9.45
N LEU A 202 15.90 -5.27 -9.53
CA LEU A 202 15.56 -3.84 -9.37
C LEU A 202 14.67 -3.33 -10.52
N ILE A 203 14.89 -3.80 -11.75
CA ILE A 203 14.00 -3.49 -12.88
C ILE A 203 12.62 -4.11 -12.64
N GLY A 204 12.58 -5.39 -12.26
CA GLY A 204 11.34 -6.09 -11.91
C GLY A 204 10.58 -5.40 -10.78
N GLU A 205 11.27 -4.98 -9.74
CA GLU A 205 10.70 -4.26 -8.60
C GLU A 205 10.16 -2.90 -9.04
N CYS A 206 10.96 -2.10 -9.75
CA CYS A 206 10.57 -0.74 -10.14
C CYS A 206 9.27 -0.69 -10.94
N PHE A 207 9.08 -1.62 -11.88
CA PHE A 207 7.88 -1.67 -12.72
C PHE A 207 6.80 -2.64 -12.21
N GLY A 208 7.18 -3.68 -11.49
CA GLY A 208 6.30 -4.73 -10.98
C GLY A 208 5.65 -4.37 -9.64
N PHE A 209 6.26 -3.48 -8.85
CA PHE A 209 5.74 -3.02 -7.55
C PHE A 209 4.27 -2.60 -7.61
N LEU A 210 3.89 -1.86 -8.66
CA LEU A 210 2.52 -1.35 -8.84
C LEU A 210 1.47 -2.47 -9.02
N PHE A 211 1.90 -3.66 -9.45
CA PHE A 211 1.01 -4.80 -9.70
C PHE A 211 0.92 -5.77 -8.52
N MET A 212 1.79 -5.66 -7.52
CA MET A 212 1.78 -6.56 -6.36
C MET A 212 0.48 -6.44 -5.55
N TRP A 213 -0.02 -5.22 -5.34
CA TRP A 213 -1.31 -5.00 -4.65
C TRP A 213 -2.48 -5.61 -5.43
N PRO A 214 -2.67 -5.30 -6.74
CA PRO A 214 -3.66 -5.96 -7.57
C PRO A 214 -3.59 -7.48 -7.55
N THR A 215 -2.38 -8.05 -7.55
CA THR A 215 -2.17 -9.50 -7.51
C THR A 215 -2.78 -10.10 -6.24
N VAL A 216 -2.38 -9.58 -5.07
CA VAL A 216 -2.91 -10.05 -3.78
C VAL A 216 -4.42 -9.81 -3.68
N ALA A 217 -4.92 -8.67 -4.16
CA ALA A 217 -6.33 -8.30 -4.07
C ALA A 217 -7.23 -9.12 -5.01
N MET A 218 -6.75 -9.44 -6.22
CA MET A 218 -7.50 -10.18 -7.23
C MET A 218 -7.45 -11.69 -6.99
N GLU A 219 -6.33 -12.21 -6.49
CA GLU A 219 -6.06 -13.65 -6.43
C GLU A 219 -5.95 -14.20 -5.02
N GLY A 220 -5.82 -13.34 -4.00
CA GLY A 220 -5.73 -13.78 -2.61
C GLY A 220 -4.45 -14.57 -2.32
N THR A 221 -3.36 -14.29 -3.04
CA THR A 221 -2.11 -15.04 -2.99
C THR A 221 -1.21 -14.58 -1.83
N ASP A 222 -0.06 -15.24 -1.64
CA ASP A 222 0.96 -14.82 -0.67
C ASP A 222 1.99 -13.86 -1.30
N ALA A 223 2.97 -13.39 -0.53
CA ALA A 223 3.93 -12.40 -1.02
C ALA A 223 4.81 -12.94 -2.16
N PHE A 224 5.23 -14.20 -2.10
CA PHE A 224 6.12 -14.78 -3.11
C PHE A 224 5.39 -14.99 -4.43
N ASP A 225 4.16 -15.49 -4.38
CA ASP A 225 3.33 -15.65 -5.58
C ASP A 225 2.89 -14.28 -6.14
N ALA A 226 2.68 -13.28 -5.28
CA ALA A 226 2.43 -11.92 -5.74
C ALA A 226 3.59 -11.33 -6.55
N ILE A 227 4.84 -11.53 -6.09
CA ILE A 227 6.05 -11.11 -6.80
C ILE A 227 6.18 -11.86 -8.13
N SER A 228 6.08 -13.20 -8.09
CA SER A 228 6.32 -14.04 -9.26
C SER A 228 5.36 -13.70 -10.41
N ARG A 229 4.06 -13.53 -10.12
CA ARG A 229 3.04 -13.16 -11.10
C ARG A 229 3.18 -11.73 -11.59
N SER A 230 3.45 -10.79 -10.69
CA SER A 230 3.69 -9.38 -11.06
C SER A 230 4.85 -9.27 -12.06
N PHE A 231 5.93 -10.00 -11.81
CA PHE A 231 7.10 -10.02 -12.69
C PHE A 231 6.81 -10.79 -13.99
N ALA A 232 6.15 -11.94 -13.90
CA ALA A 232 5.78 -12.74 -15.07
C ALA A 232 4.93 -11.92 -16.06
N TYR A 233 3.91 -11.21 -15.58
CA TYR A 233 3.04 -10.41 -16.45
C TYR A 233 3.77 -9.20 -17.03
N LEU A 234 4.60 -8.53 -16.23
CA LEU A 234 5.43 -7.42 -16.68
C LEU A 234 6.37 -7.83 -17.81
N PHE A 235 7.14 -8.91 -17.62
CA PHE A 235 8.16 -9.36 -18.57
C PHE A 235 7.58 -10.12 -19.77
N SER A 236 6.40 -10.73 -19.64
CA SER A 236 5.74 -11.41 -20.76
C SER A 236 5.17 -10.43 -21.78
N ARG A 237 4.69 -9.26 -21.35
CA ARG A 237 4.00 -8.28 -22.21
C ARG A 237 4.46 -6.83 -21.95
N PRO A 238 5.77 -6.51 -21.98
CA PRO A 238 6.29 -5.22 -21.52
C PRO A 238 5.70 -4.03 -22.29
N TRP A 239 5.55 -4.15 -23.61
CA TRP A 239 4.97 -3.08 -24.44
C TRP A 239 3.50 -2.81 -24.15
N LYS A 240 2.72 -3.87 -23.87
CA LYS A 240 1.31 -3.72 -23.49
C LYS A 240 1.20 -3.07 -22.12
N THR A 241 2.05 -3.47 -21.17
CA THR A 241 2.13 -2.86 -19.84
C THR A 241 2.43 -1.36 -19.93
N ILE A 242 3.46 -0.97 -20.69
CA ILE A 242 3.82 0.43 -20.92
C ILE A 242 2.67 1.20 -21.57
N TRP A 243 2.03 0.64 -22.60
CA TRP A 243 0.90 1.27 -23.27
C TRP A 243 -0.30 1.48 -22.33
N CYS A 244 -0.69 0.45 -21.59
CA CYS A 244 -1.77 0.53 -20.61
C CYS A 244 -1.47 1.57 -19.52
N TRP A 245 -0.23 1.62 -19.03
CA TRP A 245 0.20 2.59 -18.04
C TRP A 245 0.17 4.02 -18.60
N LEU A 246 0.69 4.25 -19.81
CA LEU A 246 0.62 5.55 -20.50
C LEU A 246 -0.84 6.04 -20.64
N VAL A 247 -1.73 5.16 -21.11
CA VAL A 247 -3.16 5.48 -21.26
C VAL A 247 -3.77 5.84 -19.90
N ALA A 248 -3.45 5.08 -18.84
CA ALA A 248 -3.94 5.37 -17.49
C ALA A 248 -3.43 6.71 -16.96
N VAL A 249 -2.15 7.05 -17.17
CA VAL A 249 -1.57 8.34 -16.75
C VAL A 249 -2.21 9.51 -17.49
N VAL A 250 -2.35 9.42 -18.82
CA VAL A 250 -2.97 10.49 -19.62
C VAL A 250 -4.43 10.68 -19.21
N TYR A 251 -5.19 9.59 -19.12
CA TYR A 251 -6.59 9.63 -18.73
C TYR A 251 -6.76 10.13 -17.29
N GLY A 252 -5.96 9.62 -16.36
CA GLY A 252 -5.94 10.03 -14.96
C GLY A 252 -5.60 11.51 -14.80
N THR A 253 -4.70 12.05 -15.62
CA THR A 253 -4.37 13.49 -15.64
C THR A 253 -5.59 14.33 -16.04
N VAL A 254 -6.30 13.95 -17.11
CA VAL A 254 -7.53 14.65 -17.56
C VAL A 254 -8.61 14.59 -16.47
N CYS A 255 -8.84 13.40 -15.90
CA CYS A 255 -9.80 13.22 -14.82
C CYS A 255 -9.44 14.03 -13.57
N THR A 256 -8.17 14.04 -13.19
CA THR A 256 -7.67 14.84 -12.06
C THR A 256 -7.83 16.33 -12.32
N ALA A 257 -7.50 16.82 -13.52
CA ALA A 257 -7.72 18.22 -13.89
C ALA A 257 -9.19 18.62 -13.79
N PHE A 258 -10.11 17.75 -14.21
CA PHE A 258 -11.55 17.97 -14.03
C PHE A 258 -11.94 18.05 -12.55
N VAL A 259 -11.50 17.10 -11.71
CA VAL A 259 -11.81 17.08 -10.27
C VAL A 259 -11.19 18.29 -9.56
N VAL A 260 -9.97 18.70 -9.93
CA VAL A 260 -9.33 19.93 -9.43
C VAL A 260 -10.17 21.15 -9.79
N GLY A 261 -10.59 21.29 -11.05
CA GLY A 261 -11.44 22.38 -11.50
C GLY A 261 -12.79 22.41 -10.76
N PHE A 262 -13.41 21.24 -10.57
CA PHE A 262 -14.64 21.09 -9.81
C PHE A 262 -14.47 21.50 -8.34
N THR A 263 -13.47 20.98 -7.64
CA THR A 263 -13.19 21.31 -6.23
C THR A 263 -12.85 22.78 -6.06
N PHE A 264 -12.00 23.34 -6.94
CA PHE A 264 -11.65 24.75 -6.89
C PHE A 264 -12.88 25.64 -7.15
N GLY A 265 -13.68 25.31 -8.16
CA GLY A 265 -14.93 25.99 -8.49
C GLY A 265 -15.92 25.94 -7.33
N LEU A 266 -16.13 24.76 -6.73
CA LEU A 266 -16.98 24.57 -5.55
C LEU A 266 -16.55 25.49 -4.42
N LEU A 267 -15.27 25.47 -4.03
CA LEU A 267 -14.75 26.28 -2.93
C LEU A 267 -14.83 27.78 -3.22
N LYS A 268 -14.56 28.22 -4.46
CA LYS A 268 -14.70 29.63 -4.87
C LYS A 268 -16.15 30.10 -4.88
N ILE A 269 -17.07 29.29 -5.38
CA ILE A 269 -18.51 29.62 -5.37
C ILE A 269 -19.03 29.69 -3.94
N THR A 270 -18.65 28.74 -3.07
CA THR A 270 -18.99 28.78 -1.64
C THR A 270 -18.44 30.04 -0.97
N GLN A 271 -17.18 30.40 -1.22
CA GLN A 271 -16.60 31.61 -0.66
C GLN A 271 -17.32 32.87 -1.16
N TRP A 272 -17.63 32.92 -2.46
CA TRP A 272 -18.32 34.06 -3.07
C TRP A 272 -19.76 34.20 -2.56
N SER A 273 -20.52 33.11 -2.48
CA SER A 273 -21.92 33.14 -2.02
C SER A 273 -22.03 33.52 -0.54
N VAL A 274 -21.13 33.03 0.31
CA VAL A 274 -21.05 33.45 1.72
C VAL A 274 -20.65 34.93 1.82
N ALA A 275 -19.68 35.38 1.02
CA ALA A 275 -19.24 36.78 1.00
C ALA A 275 -20.37 37.75 0.62
N LEU A 276 -21.30 37.34 -0.26
CA LEU A 276 -22.47 38.16 -0.62
C LEU A 276 -23.37 38.42 0.59
N GLY A 277 -23.61 37.40 1.43
CA GLY A 277 -24.44 37.53 2.63
C GLY A 277 -23.78 38.35 3.74
N MET A 278 -22.45 38.38 3.80
CA MET A 278 -21.68 39.08 4.84
C MET A 278 -21.43 40.57 4.55
N ALA A 279 -22.01 41.12 3.48
CA ALA A 279 -21.99 42.55 3.12
C ALA A 279 -20.61 43.25 3.10
N GLY A 280 -19.50 42.50 3.04
CA GLY A 280 -18.13 43.02 2.90
C GLY A 280 -17.25 42.99 4.16
N GLU A 281 -17.83 42.93 5.36
CA GLU A 281 -17.08 43.07 6.63
C GLU A 281 -16.22 41.83 6.96
N ALA A 282 -16.61 40.64 6.50
CA ALA A 282 -15.89 39.39 6.77
C ALA A 282 -15.05 38.84 5.60
N ARG A 283 -14.82 39.66 4.57
CA ARG A 283 -13.94 39.32 3.42
C ARG A 283 -12.53 38.85 3.83
N PRO A 284 -11.88 39.38 4.89
CA PRO A 284 -10.55 38.93 5.31
C PRO A 284 -10.54 37.49 5.87
N ILE A 285 -11.59 37.09 6.59
CA ILE A 285 -11.71 35.72 7.14
C ILE A 285 -11.86 34.72 5.99
N LEU A 286 -12.68 35.06 4.99
CA LEU A 286 -12.90 34.23 3.80
C LEU A 286 -11.66 34.12 2.90
N SER A 287 -10.87 35.18 2.76
CA SER A 287 -9.62 35.11 2.00
C SER A 287 -8.54 34.28 2.71
N SER A 288 -8.58 34.20 4.04
CA SER A 288 -7.65 33.38 4.84
C SER A 288 -7.72 31.88 4.54
N LEU A 289 -8.79 31.39 3.90
CA LEU A 289 -8.93 29.98 3.51
C LEU A 289 -7.92 29.54 2.45
N TRP A 290 -7.43 30.49 1.65
CA TRP A 290 -6.42 30.26 0.62
C TRP A 290 -5.00 30.51 1.10
N THR A 291 -4.85 31.00 2.34
CA THR A 291 -3.55 31.21 2.98
C THR A 291 -3.38 30.24 4.13
N TRP A 292 -2.12 29.96 4.49
CA TRP A 292 -1.84 29.14 5.65
C TRP A 292 -1.65 30.01 6.89
N GLY A 293 -2.22 29.59 8.03
CA GLY A 293 -2.08 30.28 9.33
C GLY A 293 -3.39 30.85 9.89
N ILE A 294 -3.56 30.75 11.21
CA ILE A 294 -4.58 31.52 11.93
C ILE A 294 -3.98 32.92 12.09
N GLY A 295 -4.66 33.96 11.59
CA GLY A 295 -4.14 35.33 11.72
C GLY A 295 -3.82 35.62 13.19
N ALA A 296 -2.58 36.03 13.48
CA ALA A 296 -2.06 36.17 14.83
C ALA A 296 -2.87 37.16 15.70
N ASP A 297 -3.63 38.05 15.05
CA ASP A 297 -4.40 39.11 15.70
C ASP A 297 -5.91 38.80 15.79
N ALA A 298 -6.33 37.55 15.52
CA ALA A 298 -7.74 37.17 15.53
C ALA A 298 -8.28 36.97 16.95
N GLY A 299 -9.46 37.54 17.23
CA GLY A 299 -10.23 37.22 18.44
C GLY A 299 -10.67 35.75 18.47
N TRP A 300 -11.08 35.28 19.65
CA TRP A 300 -11.49 33.88 19.84
C TRP A 300 -12.66 33.44 18.93
N PRO A 301 -13.68 34.27 18.63
CA PRO A 301 -14.75 33.88 17.70
C PRO A 301 -14.25 33.73 16.27
N GLU A 302 -13.41 34.65 15.80
CA GLU A 302 -12.83 34.61 14.46
C GLU A 302 -11.86 33.43 14.31
N ALA A 303 -11.09 33.11 15.36
CA ALA A 303 -10.23 31.94 15.40
C ALA A 303 -11.04 30.64 15.25
N VAL A 304 -12.15 30.50 15.99
CA VAL A 304 -13.03 29.33 15.89
C VAL A 304 -13.66 29.24 14.50
N ALA A 305 -14.17 30.34 13.94
CA ALA A 305 -14.72 30.37 12.60
C ALA A 305 -13.69 29.94 11.54
N MET A 306 -12.47 30.48 11.60
CA MET A 306 -11.37 30.10 10.70
C MET A 306 -11.05 28.60 10.81
N ILE A 307 -11.01 28.03 12.01
CA ILE A 307 -10.75 26.59 12.20
C ILE A 307 -11.86 25.75 11.55
N LEU A 308 -13.13 26.06 11.82
CA LEU A 308 -14.26 25.32 11.25
C LEU A 308 -14.25 25.36 9.72
N MET A 309 -14.01 26.54 9.13
CA MET A 309 -13.94 26.70 7.68
C MET A 309 -12.72 25.98 7.08
N ARG A 310 -11.56 26.02 7.77
CA ARG A 310 -10.35 25.28 7.37
C ARG A 310 -10.57 23.78 7.37
N VAL A 311 -11.30 23.22 8.33
CA VAL A 311 -11.61 21.78 8.37
C VAL A 311 -12.35 21.37 7.10
N VAL A 312 -13.36 22.13 6.68
CA VAL A 312 -14.11 21.86 5.43
C VAL A 312 -13.20 21.98 4.20
N PHE A 313 -12.34 23.00 4.17
CA PHE A 313 -11.39 23.22 3.08
C PHE A 313 -10.40 22.06 2.96
N ILE A 314 -9.82 21.63 4.08
CA ILE A 314 -8.91 20.49 4.17
C ILE A 314 -9.63 19.24 3.70
N MET A 315 -10.83 18.94 4.20
CA MET A 315 -11.63 17.80 3.74
C MET A 315 -11.88 17.80 2.22
N ALA A 316 -12.21 18.94 1.62
CA ALA A 316 -12.43 19.04 0.18
C ALA A 316 -11.15 18.74 -0.62
N TRP A 317 -10.00 19.28 -0.20
CA TRP A 317 -8.71 18.99 -0.82
C TRP A 317 -8.25 17.54 -0.55
N GLY A 318 -8.52 17.01 0.63
CA GLY A 318 -8.22 15.62 0.97
C GLY A 318 -9.03 14.63 0.16
N LEU A 319 -10.31 14.91 -0.12
CA LEU A 319 -11.12 14.09 -1.01
C LEU A 319 -10.61 14.14 -2.45
N LEU A 320 -10.14 15.30 -2.92
CA LEU A 320 -9.47 15.42 -4.22
C LEU A 320 -8.21 14.55 -4.27
N LEU A 321 -7.34 14.62 -3.26
CA LEU A 321 -6.15 13.78 -3.22
C LEU A 321 -6.51 12.29 -3.05
N GLY A 322 -7.57 12.00 -2.29
CA GLY A 322 -8.13 10.67 -2.14
C GLY A 322 -8.68 10.11 -3.46
N PHE A 323 -9.22 10.97 -4.34
CA PHE A 323 -9.57 10.59 -5.71
C PHE A 323 -8.35 10.18 -6.53
N VAL A 324 -7.24 10.94 -6.46
CA VAL A 324 -6.01 10.59 -7.18
C VAL A 324 -5.51 9.21 -6.76
N VAL A 325 -5.45 8.95 -5.46
CA VAL A 325 -5.07 7.65 -4.90
C VAL A 325 -6.03 6.55 -5.32
N SER A 326 -7.35 6.79 -5.19
CA SER A 326 -8.39 5.85 -5.61
C SER A 326 -8.27 5.49 -7.09
N PHE A 327 -7.98 6.48 -7.94
CA PHE A 327 -7.79 6.30 -9.37
C PHE A 327 -6.57 5.44 -9.68
N ASP A 328 -5.43 5.72 -9.04
CA ASP A 328 -4.19 4.99 -9.30
C ASP A 328 -4.33 3.49 -8.95
N PHE A 329 -4.80 3.16 -7.74
CA PHE A 329 -5.03 1.77 -7.34
C PHE A 329 -6.10 1.07 -8.21
N SER A 330 -7.17 1.78 -8.59
CA SER A 330 -8.19 1.23 -9.49
C SER A 330 -7.64 0.96 -10.88
N ALA A 331 -6.83 1.88 -11.42
CA ALA A 331 -6.21 1.73 -12.72
C ALA A 331 -5.22 0.55 -12.73
N MET A 332 -4.34 0.44 -11.73
CA MET A 332 -3.42 -0.70 -11.62
C MET A 332 -4.16 -2.03 -11.51
N THR A 333 -5.29 -2.06 -10.79
CA THR A 333 -6.15 -3.25 -10.68
C THR A 333 -6.73 -3.68 -12.04
N ILE A 334 -7.22 -2.72 -12.82
CA ILE A 334 -7.77 -2.99 -14.16
C ILE A 334 -6.66 -3.42 -15.12
N ILE A 335 -5.50 -2.75 -15.08
CA ILE A 335 -4.34 -3.11 -15.91
C ILE A 335 -3.89 -4.54 -15.59
N TYR A 336 -3.80 -4.88 -14.31
CA TYR A 336 -3.48 -6.24 -13.87
C TYR A 336 -4.47 -7.27 -14.44
N ALA A 337 -5.78 -7.00 -14.35
CA ALA A 337 -6.80 -7.88 -14.93
C ALA A 337 -6.68 -8.02 -16.45
N VAL A 338 -6.27 -6.96 -17.16
CA VAL A 338 -5.97 -6.98 -18.60
C VAL A 338 -4.74 -7.82 -18.91
N LEU A 339 -3.69 -7.73 -18.10
CA LEU A 339 -2.45 -8.48 -18.31
C LEU A 339 -2.64 -9.97 -18.02
N ARG A 340 -3.24 -10.34 -16.88
CA ARG A 340 -3.45 -11.75 -16.53
C ARG A 340 -4.31 -12.50 -17.55
N ARG A 341 -5.32 -11.82 -18.13
CA ARG A 341 -6.13 -12.40 -19.20
C ARG A 341 -5.30 -12.68 -20.46
N ASP A 342 -4.38 -11.78 -20.79
CA ASP A 342 -3.57 -11.84 -22.00
C ASP A 342 -2.40 -12.83 -21.93
N VAL A 343 -1.95 -13.11 -20.70
CA VAL A 343 -0.86 -14.05 -20.42
C VAL A 343 -1.41 -15.43 -20.07
N ASP A 344 -2.39 -15.51 -19.15
CA ASP A 344 -2.88 -16.78 -18.60
C ASP A 344 -4.27 -17.20 -19.12
N GLY A 345 -4.99 -16.32 -19.81
CA GLY A 345 -6.35 -16.59 -20.27
C GLY A 345 -7.43 -16.44 -19.19
N THR A 346 -7.07 -16.07 -17.96
CA THR A 346 -8.00 -15.89 -16.83
C THR A 346 -9.03 -14.80 -17.12
N ASP A 347 -10.31 -15.07 -16.87
CA ASP A 347 -11.37 -14.09 -17.13
C ASP A 347 -11.23 -12.88 -16.20
N MET A 348 -11.48 -11.66 -16.70
CA MET A 348 -11.39 -10.42 -15.93
C MET A 348 -12.42 -10.35 -14.80
N ALA A 349 -13.52 -11.11 -14.91
CA ALA A 349 -14.57 -11.19 -13.89
C ALA A 349 -14.26 -12.15 -12.73
N GLU A 350 -13.15 -12.88 -12.82
CA GLU A 350 -12.70 -13.76 -11.75
C GLU A 350 -12.03 -12.96 -10.63
N VAL A 351 -12.42 -13.16 -9.38
CA VAL A 351 -11.77 -12.52 -8.25
C VAL A 351 -11.87 -13.48 -7.09
N PHE A 352 -10.78 -13.63 -6.34
CA PHE A 352 -10.77 -14.45 -5.14
C PHE A 352 -11.83 -13.91 -4.15
N LEU A 353 -12.78 -14.74 -3.75
CA LEU A 353 -13.73 -14.43 -2.70
C LEU A 353 -13.44 -15.41 -1.55
N PRO A 354 -13.09 -14.91 -0.35
CA PRO A 354 -12.92 -15.79 0.81
C PRO A 354 -14.23 -16.56 1.04
N GLU A 355 -14.16 -17.88 1.15
CA GLU A 355 -15.33 -18.67 1.53
C GLU A 355 -15.87 -18.17 2.88
N PRO A 356 -17.19 -18.07 3.06
CA PRO A 356 -17.77 -17.79 4.37
C PRO A 356 -17.22 -18.82 5.36
N GLN A 357 -16.61 -18.38 6.47
CA GLN A 357 -16.35 -19.29 7.57
C GLN A 357 -17.71 -19.81 8.04
N GLU A 358 -18.03 -21.07 7.73
CA GLU A 358 -19.10 -21.77 8.41
C GLU A 358 -18.82 -21.64 9.90
N PRO A 359 -19.77 -21.14 10.71
CA PRO A 359 -19.57 -21.08 12.15
C PRO A 359 -19.20 -22.49 12.60
N ALA A 360 -18.05 -22.62 13.27
CA ALA A 360 -17.54 -23.90 13.76
C ALA A 360 -18.71 -24.71 14.30
N ALA A 361 -18.99 -25.85 13.67
CA ALA A 361 -20.12 -26.69 14.00
C ALA A 361 -20.18 -26.80 15.53
N ALA A 362 -21.27 -26.34 16.13
CA ALA A 362 -21.50 -26.56 17.54
C ALA A 362 -21.29 -28.06 17.79
N PRO A 363 -20.55 -28.45 18.84
CA PRO A 363 -20.30 -29.87 19.09
C PRO A 363 -21.64 -30.58 19.05
N GLU A 364 -21.77 -31.55 18.13
CA GLU A 364 -22.98 -32.36 18.01
C GLU A 364 -23.28 -32.93 19.39
N PRO A 365 -24.53 -32.85 19.88
CA PRO A 365 -24.87 -33.55 21.10
C PRO A 365 -24.54 -35.01 20.88
N GLU A 366 -23.59 -35.50 21.69
CA GLU A 366 -23.12 -36.87 21.71
C GLU A 366 -24.33 -37.80 21.62
N GLN A 367 -24.52 -38.41 20.45
CA GLN A 367 -25.58 -39.37 20.25
C GLN A 367 -25.26 -40.52 21.19
N ALA A 368 -26.05 -40.63 22.26
CA ALA A 368 -26.03 -41.78 23.14
C ALA A 368 -26.19 -43.02 22.27
N VAL A 369 -25.10 -43.78 22.15
CA VAL A 369 -25.08 -45.09 21.51
C VAL A 369 -26.20 -45.91 22.16
N PRO A 370 -27.15 -46.47 21.40
CA PRO A 370 -28.13 -47.38 21.97
C PRO A 370 -27.36 -48.58 22.54
N GLU A 371 -27.48 -48.78 23.84
CA GLU A 371 -26.96 -49.95 24.54
C GLU A 371 -27.52 -51.20 23.84
N ALA A 372 -26.63 -52.02 23.28
CA ALA A 372 -27.00 -53.24 22.59
C ALA A 372 -27.75 -54.19 23.55
N PRO A 373 -28.72 -55.00 23.06
CA PRO A 373 -29.44 -55.93 23.92
C PRO A 373 -28.47 -56.94 24.54
N SER A 374 -28.47 -57.02 25.87
CA SER A 374 -27.70 -58.02 26.61
C SER A 374 -28.17 -59.43 26.24
N GLU A 375 -27.21 -60.25 25.84
CA GLU A 375 -27.38 -61.69 25.65
C GLU A 375 -27.69 -62.36 27.00
N PRO A 376 -28.61 -63.35 27.08
CA PRO A 376 -28.94 -64.00 28.34
C PRO A 376 -27.82 -64.95 28.79
N ALA A 377 -27.44 -64.83 30.06
CA ALA A 377 -26.48 -65.72 30.73
C ALA A 377 -27.05 -67.15 30.87
N PRO A 378 -26.20 -68.20 30.80
CA PRO A 378 -26.65 -69.58 30.99
C PRO A 378 -26.90 -69.88 32.47
N ASP A 379 -28.02 -70.54 32.75
CA ASP A 379 -28.45 -71.03 34.05
C ASP A 379 -27.36 -71.86 34.74
N ALA A 380 -26.97 -71.44 35.94
CA ALA A 380 -26.19 -72.25 36.87
C ALA A 380 -27.14 -73.14 37.66
N ASP A 381 -27.10 -74.42 37.28
CA ASP A 381 -27.82 -75.55 37.85
C ASP A 381 -27.65 -75.64 39.38
N LYS A 382 -28.78 -75.86 40.07
CA LYS A 382 -28.83 -76.18 41.50
C LYS A 382 -29.05 -77.67 41.60
N ASP A 383 -28.03 -78.43 41.99
CA ASP A 383 -28.26 -79.69 42.70
C ASP A 383 -27.05 -80.09 43.54
N THR A 384 -27.20 -79.91 44.85
CA THR A 384 -26.45 -80.66 45.87
C THR A 384 -27.41 -81.03 46.99
N ALA A 385 -27.86 -82.27 46.99
CA ALA A 385 -28.27 -83.00 48.19
C ALA A 385 -27.32 -84.21 48.32
N PRO A 386 -26.76 -84.49 49.50
CA PRO A 386 -26.00 -85.71 49.72
C PRO A 386 -26.95 -86.84 50.17
N GLU A 387 -26.99 -87.94 49.43
CA GLU A 387 -27.43 -89.23 49.96
C GLU A 387 -26.31 -89.83 50.82
N GLN A 388 -26.71 -90.28 52.01
CA GLN A 388 -25.90 -91.11 52.91
C GLN A 388 -25.78 -92.53 52.34
N GLU A 389 -24.60 -93.15 52.50
CA GLU A 389 -24.38 -94.47 53.13
C GLU A 389 -23.04 -95.10 52.68
N THR A 390 -22.00 -95.04 53.52
CA THR A 390 -21.35 -96.17 54.23
C THR A 390 -20.06 -95.74 54.92
#